data_AF-A0AAE3S915-F1
#
_entry.id   AF-A0AAE3S915-F1
#
_cell.length_a   1.000
_cell.length_b   1.000
_cell.length_c   1.000
_cell.angle_alpha   90.00
_cell.angle_beta   90.00
_cell.angle_gamma   90.00
#
_symmetry.space_group_name_H-M   'P 1'
#
loop_
_entity.id
_entity.type
_entity.pdbx_description
1 polymer ?
#
loop_
_entity_poly.entity_id
_entity_poly.type
_entity_poly.pdbx_seq_one_letter_code
_entity_poly.pdbx_strand_id
1 'polypeptide(L)'
;KAHDIGIRILERDGVRGYEIIVGGGLGRTPMIGKVLHDFLPEADLLPFIEATVSVWNRLGRRDNKYKARIKITVHEHGIDKIRRLVDARFAEIRPTFNGVDQDVLRAIEKQFAAPAFKSASTDGYEAARMANPAFRSWTDTNLTEHRADGYAIVSISIKKHGDTPGDATADQMRVMADLARKYGHDELRISHEQNVIIPHVHKSDLAKLYAELRAADLATANIGLASDIIACPGMDYCALATARSIPVAQEIATRFDALKIEHDIGALKIKISGCINACGHHHVGHIGILGLDRAGVENYQITLGGDHTETAAVGERAGPGFSADDIVPAIERLVLGYMDLRTNRDETFIETYRRLGAAPFKDILYPKEAANAA
;
A
#
# COMPACT_ATOMS: atom_id res chain seq x y z
N LYS A 1 0.33 -2.41 -9.72
CA LYS A 1 -0.22 -3.16 -10.90
C LYS A 1 -0.95 -4.47 -10.51
N ALA A 2 -1.74 -4.47 -9.43
CA ALA A 2 -2.40 -5.69 -8.91
C ALA A 2 -3.94 -5.59 -8.88
N HIS A 3 -4.51 -4.70 -9.69
CA HIS A 3 -5.95 -4.50 -9.81
C HIS A 3 -6.48 -5.23 -11.05
N ASP A 4 -7.78 -5.53 -11.07
CA ASP A 4 -8.46 -6.09 -12.24
C ASP A 4 -8.24 -5.19 -13.48
N ILE A 5 -8.38 -3.87 -13.29
CA ILE A 5 -7.97 -2.82 -14.23
C ILE A 5 -7.16 -1.76 -13.46
N GLY A 6 -5.99 -1.39 -13.99
CA GLY A 6 -5.19 -0.25 -13.53
C GLY A 6 -5.19 0.84 -14.60
N ILE A 7 -5.33 2.09 -14.17
CA ILE A 7 -5.33 3.27 -15.04
C ILE A 7 -4.17 4.14 -14.59
N ARG A 8 -3.23 4.42 -15.49
CA ARG A 8 -2.10 5.33 -15.24
C ARG A 8 -2.23 6.54 -16.15
N ILE A 9 -2.32 7.72 -15.56
CA ILE A 9 -2.32 8.98 -16.30
C ILE A 9 -0.92 9.19 -16.89
N LEU A 10 -0.88 9.55 -18.17
CA LEU A 10 0.32 9.85 -18.93
C LEU A 10 0.17 11.21 -19.60
N GLU A 11 1.30 11.84 -19.91
CA GLU A 11 1.35 13.02 -20.78
C GLU A 11 2.34 12.73 -21.92
N ARG A 12 1.92 13.01 -23.17
CA ARG A 12 2.75 12.91 -24.38
C ARG A 12 2.52 14.16 -25.22
N ASP A 13 3.58 14.90 -25.51
CA ASP A 13 3.54 16.13 -26.30
C ASP A 13 2.49 17.16 -25.80
N GLY A 14 2.35 17.29 -24.48
CA GLY A 14 1.38 18.18 -23.83
C GLY A 14 -0.07 17.66 -23.84
N VAL A 15 -0.31 16.45 -24.36
CA VAL A 15 -1.63 15.80 -24.38
C VAL A 15 -1.72 14.77 -23.27
N ARG A 16 -2.77 14.87 -22.44
CA ARG A 16 -3.10 13.87 -21.42
C ARG A 16 -3.69 12.62 -22.07
N GLY A 17 -3.24 11.46 -21.63
CA GLY A 17 -3.82 10.16 -21.98
C GLY A 17 -3.65 9.14 -20.87
N TYR A 18 -4.05 7.91 -21.13
CA TYR A 18 -4.13 6.86 -20.13
C TYR A 18 -3.50 5.55 -20.61
N GLU A 19 -2.57 4.99 -19.83
CA GLU A 19 -2.18 3.59 -19.99
C GLU A 19 -3.17 2.71 -19.22
N ILE A 20 -3.72 1.72 -19.92
CA ILE A 20 -4.67 0.77 -19.37
C ILE A 20 -3.97 -0.56 -19.14
N ILE A 21 -3.98 -1.01 -17.88
CA ILE A 21 -3.41 -2.28 -17.44
C ILE A 21 -4.57 -3.20 -17.04
N VAL A 22 -4.52 -4.48 -17.39
CA VAL A 22 -5.59 -5.45 -17.09
C VAL A 22 -5.06 -6.75 -16.53
N GLY A 23 -5.86 -7.45 -15.72
CA GLY A 23 -5.55 -8.81 -15.30
C GLY A 23 -4.60 -8.93 -14.12
N GLY A 24 -4.52 -7.90 -13.27
CA GLY A 24 -3.82 -7.98 -12.00
C GLY A 24 -4.67 -8.63 -10.91
N GLY A 25 -4.01 -9.10 -9.85
CA GLY A 25 -4.69 -9.51 -8.62
C GLY A 25 -3.82 -10.41 -7.75
N LEU A 26 -3.83 -10.18 -6.44
CA LEU A 26 -3.02 -10.92 -5.48
C LEU A 26 -3.64 -12.29 -5.17
N GLY A 27 -4.52 -12.44 -4.18
CA GLY A 27 -5.21 -13.72 -3.90
C GLY A 27 -4.30 -14.96 -3.90
N ARG A 28 -4.88 -16.15 -4.10
CA ARG A 28 -4.12 -17.42 -4.09
C ARG A 28 -3.00 -17.49 -5.14
N THR A 29 -3.24 -16.93 -6.31
CA THR A 29 -2.32 -16.96 -7.45
C THR A 29 -2.03 -15.52 -7.85
N PRO A 30 -0.97 -14.89 -7.30
CA PRO A 30 -0.66 -13.51 -7.60
C PRO A 30 -0.30 -13.33 -9.07
N MET A 31 -0.89 -12.32 -9.70
CA MET A 31 -0.63 -11.94 -11.09
C MET A 31 -0.45 -10.43 -11.17
N ILE A 32 0.61 -10.01 -11.86
CA ILE A 32 0.82 -8.60 -12.23
C ILE A 32 0.04 -8.34 -13.52
N GLY A 33 -0.71 -7.24 -13.52
CA GLY A 33 -1.49 -6.83 -14.69
C GLY A 33 -0.60 -6.52 -15.90
N LYS A 34 -1.13 -6.76 -17.08
CA LYS A 34 -0.46 -6.56 -18.37
C LYS A 34 -1.02 -5.31 -19.05
N VAL A 35 -0.17 -4.61 -19.80
CA VAL A 35 -0.62 -3.43 -20.55
C VAL A 35 -1.57 -3.87 -21.68
N LEU A 36 -2.80 -3.38 -21.61
CA LEU A 36 -3.85 -3.59 -22.59
C LEU A 36 -3.79 -2.52 -23.68
N HIS A 37 -3.61 -1.25 -23.28
CA HIS A 37 -3.51 -0.10 -24.16
C HIS A 37 -2.50 0.91 -23.62
N ASP A 38 -1.55 1.35 -24.45
CA ASP A 38 -0.40 2.13 -23.99
C ASP A 38 -0.71 3.63 -23.79
N PHE A 39 -1.64 4.18 -24.57
CA PHE A 39 -2.03 5.59 -24.47
C PHE A 39 -3.41 5.84 -25.08
N LEU A 40 -4.43 5.89 -24.22
CA LEU A 40 -5.82 6.12 -24.59
C LEU A 40 -6.19 7.60 -24.38
N PRO A 41 -6.84 8.28 -25.34
CA PRO A 41 -7.36 9.63 -25.13
C PRO A 41 -8.42 9.68 -24.04
N GLU A 42 -8.60 10.85 -23.41
CA GLU A 42 -9.57 11.04 -22.33
C GLU A 42 -11.01 10.75 -22.73
N ALA A 43 -11.42 11.20 -23.91
CA ALA A 43 -12.76 10.94 -24.46
C ALA A 43 -13.05 9.44 -24.65
N ASP A 44 -12.01 8.61 -24.76
CA ASP A 44 -12.15 7.18 -25.01
C ASP A 44 -12.06 6.33 -23.72
N LEU A 45 -11.75 6.95 -22.57
CA LEU A 45 -11.49 6.23 -21.32
C LEU A 45 -12.67 5.35 -20.91
N LEU A 46 -13.84 5.95 -20.66
CA LEU A 46 -15.02 5.22 -20.21
C LEU A 46 -15.51 4.16 -21.21
N PRO A 47 -15.67 4.43 -22.52
CA PRO A 47 -16.08 3.40 -23.48
C PRO A 47 -15.08 2.24 -23.56
N PHE A 48 -13.77 2.51 -23.42
CA PHE A 48 -12.76 1.45 -23.42
C PHE A 48 -12.80 0.60 -22.13
N ILE A 49 -13.05 1.21 -20.98
CA ILE A 49 -13.26 0.48 -19.72
C ILE A 49 -14.52 -0.40 -19.83
N GLU A 50 -15.62 0.12 -20.38
CA GLU A 50 -16.85 -0.65 -20.60
C GLU A 50 -16.63 -1.82 -21.56
N ALA A 51 -15.87 -1.62 -22.65
CA ALA A 51 -15.48 -2.69 -23.56
C ALA A 51 -14.64 -3.77 -22.86
N THR A 52 -13.69 -3.36 -22.02
CA THR A 52 -12.85 -4.27 -21.24
C THR A 52 -13.69 -5.14 -20.31
N VAL A 53 -14.60 -4.52 -19.54
CA VAL A 53 -15.51 -5.23 -18.63
C VAL A 53 -16.49 -6.12 -19.40
N SER A 54 -16.99 -5.68 -20.56
CA SER A 54 -17.87 -6.46 -21.43
C SER A 54 -17.23 -7.76 -21.91
N VAL A 55 -15.96 -7.68 -22.34
CA VAL A 55 -15.20 -8.87 -22.78
C VAL A 55 -15.00 -9.84 -21.61
N TRP A 56 -14.62 -9.34 -20.42
CA TRP A 56 -14.53 -10.18 -19.23
C TRP A 56 -15.89 -10.78 -18.87
N ASN A 57 -16.99 -10.03 -18.95
CA ASN A 57 -18.32 -10.55 -18.62
C ASN A 57 -18.73 -11.72 -19.52
N ARG A 58 -18.32 -11.71 -20.79
CA ARG A 58 -18.61 -12.77 -21.77
C ARG A 58 -17.68 -13.98 -21.64
N LEU A 59 -16.39 -13.77 -21.38
CA LEU A 59 -15.38 -14.85 -21.36
C LEU A 59 -15.12 -15.41 -19.95
N GLY A 60 -15.41 -14.62 -18.93
CA GLY A 60 -15.11 -14.94 -17.53
C GLY A 60 -15.79 -16.22 -17.09
N ARG A 61 -15.03 -17.07 -16.42
CA ARG A 61 -15.55 -18.34 -15.89
C ARG A 61 -16.59 -18.07 -14.81
N ARG A 62 -17.78 -18.66 -14.97
CA ARG A 62 -18.87 -18.66 -13.98
C ARG A 62 -19.11 -20.03 -13.36
N ASP A 63 -18.45 -21.06 -13.88
CA ASP A 63 -18.50 -22.45 -13.42
C ASP A 63 -17.66 -22.70 -12.16
N ASN A 64 -16.58 -21.92 -11.97
CA ASN A 64 -15.69 -22.06 -10.83
C ASN A 64 -15.32 -20.69 -10.24
N LYS A 65 -15.83 -20.40 -9.04
CA LYS A 65 -15.58 -19.12 -8.34
C LYS A 65 -14.09 -18.82 -8.12
N TYR A 66 -13.25 -19.84 -7.94
CA TYR A 66 -11.80 -19.66 -7.75
C TYR A 66 -11.06 -19.28 -9.03
N LYS A 67 -11.72 -19.41 -10.20
CA LYS A 67 -11.19 -19.07 -11.52
C LYS A 67 -11.95 -17.93 -12.21
N ALA A 68 -12.84 -17.24 -11.50
CA ALA A 68 -13.77 -16.25 -12.07
C ALA A 68 -13.18 -14.83 -12.27
N ARG A 69 -12.02 -14.53 -11.66
CA ARG A 69 -11.40 -13.19 -11.72
C ARG A 69 -10.80 -12.90 -13.09
N ILE A 70 -10.80 -11.62 -13.51
CA ILE A 70 -10.32 -11.20 -14.83
C ILE A 70 -8.87 -11.61 -15.11
N LYS A 71 -8.03 -11.67 -14.07
CA LYS A 71 -6.65 -12.16 -14.19
C LYS A 71 -6.54 -13.56 -14.79
N ILE A 72 -7.51 -14.44 -14.47
CA ILE A 72 -7.57 -15.80 -15.01
C ILE A 72 -7.98 -15.76 -16.47
N THR A 73 -8.99 -14.96 -16.84
CA THR A 73 -9.40 -14.75 -18.23
C THR A 73 -8.25 -14.24 -19.09
N VAL A 74 -7.49 -13.25 -18.59
CA VAL A 74 -6.32 -12.70 -19.29
C VAL A 74 -5.18 -13.73 -19.39
N HIS A 75 -4.97 -14.53 -18.34
CA HIS A 75 -3.96 -15.58 -18.34
C HIS A 75 -4.27 -16.72 -19.32
N GLU A 76 -5.50 -17.26 -19.29
CA GLU A 76 -5.92 -18.39 -20.12
C GLU A 76 -6.04 -18.04 -21.61
N HIS A 77 -6.42 -16.81 -21.96
CA HIS A 77 -6.57 -16.40 -23.36
C HIS A 77 -5.36 -15.69 -23.96
N GLY A 78 -4.46 -15.16 -23.13
CA GLY A 78 -3.34 -14.33 -23.58
C GLY A 78 -3.76 -12.88 -23.85
N ILE A 79 -2.83 -11.94 -23.61
CA ILE A 79 -3.10 -10.51 -23.69
C ILE A 79 -3.49 -10.06 -25.10
N ASP A 80 -2.91 -10.64 -26.14
CA ASP A 80 -3.18 -10.23 -27.53
C ASP A 80 -4.59 -10.60 -27.99
N LYS A 81 -5.09 -11.76 -27.58
CA LYS A 81 -6.48 -12.15 -27.82
C LYS A 81 -7.44 -11.25 -27.07
N ILE A 82 -7.14 -10.93 -25.80
CA ILE A 82 -7.96 -10.00 -25.01
C ILE A 82 -7.98 -8.62 -25.67
N ARG A 83 -6.83 -8.06 -26.04
CA ARG A 83 -6.71 -6.78 -26.73
C ARG A 83 -7.59 -6.74 -27.98
N ARG A 84 -7.44 -7.72 -28.89
CA ARG A 84 -8.26 -7.80 -30.11
C ARG A 84 -9.77 -7.83 -29.82
N LEU A 85 -10.20 -8.57 -28.79
CA LEU A 85 -11.62 -8.66 -28.42
C LEU A 85 -12.12 -7.35 -27.81
N VAL A 86 -11.30 -6.69 -27.00
CA VAL A 86 -11.61 -5.38 -26.40
C VAL A 86 -11.70 -4.31 -27.48
N ASP A 87 -10.74 -4.25 -28.41
CA ASP A 87 -10.75 -3.28 -29.51
C ASP A 87 -11.99 -3.45 -30.41
N ALA A 88 -12.34 -4.70 -30.74
CA ALA A 88 -13.57 -4.99 -31.49
C ALA A 88 -14.82 -4.54 -30.73
N ARG A 89 -14.90 -4.83 -29.43
CA ARG A 89 -16.04 -4.41 -28.60
C ARG A 89 -16.07 -2.89 -28.39
N PHE A 90 -14.92 -2.26 -28.28
CA PHE A 90 -14.77 -0.81 -28.16
C PHE A 90 -15.28 -0.10 -29.42
N ALA A 91 -14.98 -0.61 -30.62
CA ALA A 91 -15.51 -0.06 -31.86
C ALA A 91 -17.06 -0.07 -31.92
N GLU A 92 -17.70 -1.06 -31.28
CA GLU A 92 -19.16 -1.14 -31.17
C GLU A 92 -19.73 -0.20 -30.10
N ILE A 93 -19.04 -0.05 -28.97
CA ILE A 93 -19.51 0.74 -27.81
C ILE A 93 -19.25 2.24 -28.01
N ARG A 94 -18.09 2.61 -28.53
CA ARG A 94 -17.66 4.02 -28.61
C ARG A 94 -18.71 4.94 -29.25
N PRO A 95 -19.43 4.58 -30.33
CA PRO A 95 -20.46 5.44 -30.91
C PRO A 95 -21.69 5.66 -30.01
N THR A 96 -21.92 4.82 -29.00
CA THR A 96 -23.05 4.98 -28.06
C THR A 96 -22.73 6.00 -26.96
N PHE A 97 -21.46 6.39 -26.81
CA PHE A 97 -21.04 7.45 -25.90
C PHE A 97 -21.20 8.80 -26.61
N ASN A 98 -22.32 9.47 -26.35
CA ASN A 98 -22.76 10.69 -27.01
C ASN A 98 -22.44 11.97 -26.21
N GLY A 99 -21.55 11.90 -25.21
CA GLY A 99 -21.09 13.03 -24.42
C GLY A 99 -21.72 13.19 -23.04
N VAL A 100 -22.77 12.42 -22.70
CA VAL A 100 -23.36 12.41 -21.35
C VAL A 100 -22.32 12.03 -20.29
N ASP A 101 -21.43 11.09 -20.62
CA ASP A 101 -20.30 10.70 -19.80
C ASP A 101 -19.34 11.87 -19.51
N GLN A 102 -19.16 12.76 -20.48
CA GLN A 102 -18.33 13.97 -20.35
C GLN A 102 -19.03 15.06 -19.54
N ASP A 103 -20.37 15.16 -19.60
CA ASP A 103 -21.14 16.03 -18.72
C ASP A 103 -21.02 15.59 -17.26
N VAL A 104 -21.11 14.28 -17.00
CA VAL A 104 -20.91 13.70 -15.67
C VAL A 104 -19.48 13.95 -15.18
N LEU A 105 -18.46 13.75 -16.03
CA LEU A 105 -17.07 14.06 -15.70
C LEU A 105 -16.91 15.52 -15.26
N ARG A 106 -17.41 16.48 -16.05
CA ARG A 106 -17.36 17.91 -15.69
C ARG A 106 -18.03 18.23 -14.36
N ALA A 107 -19.10 17.52 -14.01
CA ALA A 107 -19.78 17.69 -12.72
C ALA A 107 -18.94 17.14 -11.56
N ILE A 108 -18.29 15.99 -11.75
CA ILE A 108 -17.38 15.37 -10.78
C ILE A 108 -16.15 16.27 -10.58
N GLU A 109 -15.52 16.76 -11.64
CA GLU A 109 -14.31 17.61 -11.55
C GLU A 109 -14.50 18.82 -10.64
N LYS A 110 -15.69 19.43 -10.64
CA LYS A 110 -16.02 20.55 -9.75
C LYS A 110 -15.99 20.18 -8.27
N GLN A 111 -16.29 18.93 -7.92
CA GLN A 111 -16.27 18.41 -6.54
C GLN A 111 -14.84 18.14 -6.05
N PHE A 112 -13.88 18.02 -6.97
CA PHE A 112 -12.45 17.79 -6.69
C PHE A 112 -11.59 19.03 -7.01
N ALA A 113 -12.21 20.20 -7.13
CA ALA A 113 -11.49 21.45 -7.33
C ALA A 113 -10.52 21.70 -6.15
N ALA A 114 -9.33 22.20 -6.47
CA ALA A 114 -8.37 22.55 -5.43
C ALA A 114 -8.96 23.63 -4.51
N PRO A 115 -8.77 23.54 -3.19
CA PRO A 115 -9.23 24.58 -2.29
C PRO A 115 -8.45 25.88 -2.51
N ALA A 116 -9.00 26.99 -2.00
CA ALA A 116 -8.30 28.26 -1.97
C ALA A 116 -7.12 28.19 -0.98
N PHE A 117 -5.90 28.01 -1.51
CA PHE A 117 -4.69 28.00 -0.70
C PHE A 117 -4.37 29.40 -0.18
N LYS A 118 -4.03 29.50 1.11
CA LYS A 118 -3.59 30.75 1.71
C LYS A 118 -2.13 31.01 1.37
N SER A 119 -1.79 32.28 1.15
CA SER A 119 -0.40 32.75 1.10
C SER A 119 -0.08 33.40 2.44
N ALA A 120 0.75 32.75 3.24
CA ALA A 120 1.15 33.24 4.55
C ALA A 120 2.62 32.88 4.82
N SER A 121 3.25 33.62 5.74
CA SER A 121 4.61 33.28 6.16
C SER A 121 4.65 31.91 6.84
N THR A 122 5.72 31.17 6.56
CA THR A 122 6.08 29.93 7.26
C THR A 122 7.10 30.17 8.37
N ASP A 123 7.39 31.44 8.67
CA ASP A 123 8.31 31.84 9.74
C ASP A 123 7.91 31.19 11.07
N GLY A 124 8.92 30.68 11.77
CA GLY A 124 8.74 29.94 13.02
C GLY A 124 8.48 28.44 12.85
N TYR A 125 8.15 27.94 11.65
CA TYR A 125 8.03 26.49 11.42
C TYR A 125 9.35 25.77 11.75
N GLU A 126 10.46 26.20 11.14
CA GLU A 126 11.77 25.58 11.40
C GLU A 126 12.25 25.80 12.83
N ALA A 127 11.99 26.97 13.43
CA ALA A 127 12.29 27.20 14.84
C ALA A 127 11.52 26.25 15.76
N ALA A 128 10.23 26.00 15.47
CA ALA A 128 9.41 25.04 16.22
C ALA A 128 9.90 23.60 16.06
N ARG A 129 10.37 23.21 14.87
CA ARG A 129 11.02 21.90 14.64
C ARG A 129 12.30 21.77 15.48
N MET A 130 13.17 22.76 15.44
CA MET A 130 14.43 22.72 16.19
C MET A 130 14.21 22.75 17.71
N ALA A 131 13.14 23.39 18.18
CA ALA A 131 12.82 23.45 19.61
C ALA A 131 12.17 22.17 20.16
N ASN A 132 11.65 21.27 19.31
CA ASN A 132 10.94 20.07 19.73
C ASN A 132 11.38 18.83 18.92
N PRO A 133 12.26 17.97 19.46
CA PRO A 133 12.75 16.78 18.77
C PRO A 133 11.65 15.80 18.34
N ALA A 134 10.57 15.68 19.12
CA ALA A 134 9.45 14.79 18.78
C ALA A 134 8.62 15.36 17.61
N PHE A 135 8.41 16.67 17.58
CA PHE A 135 7.79 17.34 16.43
C PHE A 135 8.68 17.24 15.19
N ARG A 136 9.99 17.42 15.33
CA ARG A 136 10.94 17.24 14.24
C ARG A 136 10.87 15.82 13.66
N SER A 137 11.01 14.79 14.48
CA SER A 137 10.89 13.38 14.06
C SER A 137 9.57 13.09 13.35
N TRP A 138 8.44 13.58 13.89
CA TRP A 138 7.14 13.45 13.24
C TRP A 138 7.09 14.17 11.88
N THR A 139 7.59 15.41 11.79
CA THR A 139 7.62 16.14 10.52
C THR A 139 8.56 15.52 9.47
N ASP A 140 9.66 14.88 9.89
CA ASP A 140 10.59 14.18 9.01
C ASP A 140 9.98 12.90 8.43
N THR A 141 8.95 12.32 9.10
CA THR A 141 8.40 11.00 8.77
C THR A 141 7.00 11.07 8.17
N ASN A 142 6.12 11.93 8.70
CA ASN A 142 4.69 11.92 8.39
C ASN A 142 4.28 12.97 7.36
N LEU A 143 5.21 13.78 6.85
CA LEU A 143 4.93 14.79 5.85
C LEU A 143 5.38 14.35 4.47
N THR A 144 4.57 14.69 3.47
CA THR A 144 4.96 14.66 2.07
C THR A 144 4.91 16.06 1.49
N GLU A 145 5.78 16.35 0.53
CA GLU A 145 5.77 17.63 -0.18
C GLU A 145 4.43 17.88 -0.86
N HIS A 146 4.03 19.14 -0.87
CA HIS A 146 2.79 19.59 -1.49
C HIS A 146 3.11 20.49 -2.67
N ARG A 147 2.29 20.42 -3.73
CA ARG A 147 2.47 21.23 -4.95
C ARG A 147 2.31 22.73 -4.76
N ALA A 148 1.59 23.15 -3.72
CA ALA A 148 1.40 24.56 -3.38
C ALA A 148 2.45 24.98 -2.36
N ASP A 149 3.11 26.10 -2.61
CA ASP A 149 4.14 26.65 -1.74
C ASP A 149 3.61 26.92 -0.33
N GLY A 150 4.44 26.64 0.67
CA GLY A 150 4.07 26.82 2.08
C GLY A 150 3.14 25.74 2.66
N TYR A 151 2.72 24.76 1.86
CA TYR A 151 1.89 23.63 2.32
C TYR A 151 2.68 22.32 2.47
N ALA A 152 2.07 21.37 3.17
CA ALA A 152 2.49 19.98 3.29
C ALA A 152 1.27 19.05 3.28
N ILE A 153 1.49 17.80 2.87
CA ILE A 153 0.52 16.71 3.01
C ILE A 153 0.84 16.01 4.33
N VAL A 154 -0.14 15.90 5.23
CA VAL A 154 0.04 15.23 6.52
C VAL A 154 -0.56 13.83 6.46
N SER A 155 0.24 12.82 6.76
CA SER A 155 -0.21 11.44 6.95
C SER A 155 -0.34 11.15 8.46
N ILE A 156 -1.57 10.96 8.91
CA ILE A 156 -1.91 10.49 10.25
C ILE A 156 -1.74 8.98 10.27
N SER A 157 -0.77 8.51 11.05
CA SER A 157 -0.62 7.08 11.31
C SER A 157 -1.69 6.63 12.31
N ILE A 158 -2.45 5.61 11.93
CA ILE A 158 -3.37 4.88 12.82
C ILE A 158 -2.80 3.49 13.15
N LYS A 159 -1.48 3.45 13.31
CA LYS A 159 -0.69 2.25 13.55
C LYS A 159 0.36 2.51 14.62
N LYS A 160 -0.10 3.02 15.76
CA LYS A 160 0.75 3.15 16.94
C LYS A 160 1.24 1.77 17.37
N HIS A 161 2.48 1.67 17.83
CA HIS A 161 3.06 0.40 18.28
C HIS A 161 2.20 -0.22 19.38
N GLY A 162 1.87 -1.50 19.21
CA GLY A 162 1.00 -2.24 20.13
C GLY A 162 -0.50 -2.15 19.83
N ASP A 163 -0.95 -1.15 19.06
CA ASP A 163 -2.36 -1.02 18.68
C ASP A 163 -2.70 -1.81 17.41
N THR A 164 -3.99 -2.04 17.18
CA THR A 164 -4.47 -2.70 15.95
C THR A 164 -4.14 -1.85 14.72
N PRO A 165 -3.33 -2.34 13.77
CA PRO A 165 -2.93 -1.53 12.61
C PRO A 165 -4.13 -1.18 11.72
N GLY A 166 -4.31 0.10 11.43
CA GLY A 166 -5.37 0.57 10.54
C GLY A 166 -6.71 0.78 11.23
N ASP A 167 -6.78 0.69 12.55
CA ASP A 167 -8.00 0.88 13.33
C ASP A 167 -8.04 2.27 13.98
N ALA A 168 -9.24 2.84 14.11
CA ALA A 168 -9.45 4.13 14.74
C ALA A 168 -10.74 4.11 15.56
N THR A 169 -10.67 4.64 16.78
CA THR A 169 -11.86 4.79 17.62
C THR A 169 -12.81 5.85 17.06
N ALA A 170 -14.10 5.77 17.43
CA ALA A 170 -15.09 6.78 17.02
C ALA A 170 -14.69 8.21 17.45
N ASP A 171 -14.03 8.37 18.61
CA ASP A 171 -13.56 9.68 19.09
C ASP A 171 -12.35 10.17 18.30
N GLN A 172 -11.40 9.30 17.95
CA GLN A 172 -10.31 9.65 17.04
C GLN A 172 -10.83 10.05 15.65
N MET A 173 -11.87 9.37 15.13
CA MET A 173 -12.51 9.75 13.87
C MET A 173 -13.12 11.16 13.93
N ARG A 174 -13.76 11.54 15.05
CA ARG A 174 -14.27 12.90 15.27
C ARG A 174 -13.15 13.92 15.32
N VAL A 175 -12.07 13.62 16.04
CA VAL A 175 -10.88 14.49 16.08
C VAL A 175 -10.31 14.70 14.68
N MET A 176 -10.11 13.64 13.89
CA MET A 176 -9.61 13.78 12.52
C MET A 176 -10.52 14.64 11.64
N ALA A 177 -11.84 14.52 11.77
CA ALA A 177 -12.80 15.36 11.05
C ALA A 177 -12.70 16.85 11.46
N ASP A 178 -12.56 17.14 12.76
CA ASP A 178 -12.37 18.51 13.25
C ASP A 178 -11.04 19.12 12.78
N LEU A 179 -9.97 18.33 12.80
CA LEU A 179 -8.65 18.74 12.30
C LEU A 179 -8.68 19.00 10.79
N ALA A 180 -9.38 18.17 10.01
CA ALA A 180 -9.57 18.39 8.57
C ALA A 180 -10.30 19.71 8.30
N ARG A 181 -11.40 19.99 9.02
CA ARG A 181 -12.11 21.28 8.92
C ARG A 181 -11.21 22.47 9.25
N LYS A 182 -10.42 22.36 10.32
CA LYS A 182 -9.62 23.47 10.85
C LYS A 182 -8.36 23.75 10.03
N TYR A 183 -7.70 22.70 9.54
CA TYR A 183 -6.35 22.79 8.97
C TYR A 183 -6.23 22.25 7.55
N GLY A 184 -7.18 21.43 7.10
CA GLY A 184 -7.08 20.62 5.87
C GLY A 184 -8.15 20.91 4.83
N HIS A 185 -8.85 22.04 4.92
CA HIS A 185 -9.92 22.42 4.01
C HIS A 185 -11.11 21.44 3.97
N ASP A 186 -11.47 20.86 5.13
CA ASP A 186 -12.57 19.90 5.29
C ASP A 186 -12.42 18.63 4.43
N GLU A 187 -11.17 18.23 4.15
CA GLU A 187 -10.85 17.07 3.34
C GLU A 187 -10.00 16.04 4.11
N LEU A 188 -10.42 14.78 4.03
CA LEU A 188 -9.66 13.61 4.45
C LEU A 188 -9.57 12.62 3.29
N ARG A 189 -8.42 11.95 3.16
CA ARG A 189 -8.26 10.83 2.22
C ARG A 189 -7.81 9.58 2.96
N ILE A 190 -8.41 8.45 2.64
CA ILE A 190 -7.97 7.16 3.16
C ILE A 190 -6.90 6.59 2.22
N SER A 191 -5.74 6.30 2.76
CA SER A 191 -4.64 5.68 2.02
C SER A 191 -4.88 4.19 1.85
N HIS A 192 -4.45 3.63 0.72
CA HIS A 192 -4.36 2.18 0.53
C HIS A 192 -3.38 1.51 1.51
N GLU A 193 -2.56 2.31 2.22
CA GLU A 193 -1.70 1.85 3.30
C GLU A 193 -2.40 1.85 4.66
N GLN A 194 -3.73 1.99 4.73
CA GLN A 194 -4.50 1.95 5.99
C GLN A 194 -4.16 3.12 6.94
N ASN A 195 -3.84 4.29 6.40
CA ASN A 195 -3.60 5.52 7.14
C ASN A 195 -4.53 6.64 6.62
N VAL A 196 -4.65 7.74 7.36
CA VAL A 196 -5.51 8.87 7.01
C VAL A 196 -4.65 10.07 6.60
N ILE A 197 -5.05 10.77 5.54
CA ILE A 197 -4.31 11.90 4.98
C ILE A 197 -5.13 13.18 5.15
N ILE A 198 -4.49 14.23 5.67
CA ILE A 198 -4.95 15.62 5.56
C ILE A 198 -4.13 16.28 4.42
N PRO A 199 -4.72 16.47 3.23
CA PRO A 199 -3.95 16.73 2.01
C PRO A 199 -3.38 18.15 1.91
N HIS A 200 -3.95 19.10 2.63
CA HIS A 200 -3.74 20.52 2.38
C HIS A 200 -3.49 21.30 3.68
N VAL A 201 -2.35 21.03 4.37
CA VAL A 201 -2.00 21.73 5.61
C VAL A 201 -0.92 22.77 5.37
N HIS A 202 -1.18 24.03 5.72
CA HIS A 202 -0.15 25.07 5.65
C HIS A 202 0.89 24.90 6.77
N LYS A 203 2.18 25.08 6.47
CA LYS A 203 3.29 24.82 7.39
C LYS A 203 3.23 25.64 8.69
N SER A 204 2.61 26.82 8.66
CA SER A 204 2.37 27.63 9.88
C SER A 204 1.51 26.92 10.94
N ASP A 205 0.69 25.95 10.53
CA ASP A 205 -0.29 25.32 11.39
C ASP A 205 0.19 23.96 11.94
N LEU A 206 1.27 23.41 11.38
CA LEU A 206 1.77 22.07 11.69
C LEU A 206 2.09 21.85 13.17
N ALA A 207 2.65 22.84 13.86
CA ALA A 207 2.96 22.72 15.28
C ALA A 207 1.69 22.58 16.15
N LYS A 208 0.62 23.31 15.80
CA LYS A 208 -0.67 23.22 16.49
C LYS A 208 -1.39 21.92 16.16
N LEU A 209 -1.44 21.57 14.87
CA LEU A 209 -1.99 20.29 14.40
C LEU A 209 -1.31 19.11 15.10
N TYR A 210 0.02 19.09 15.15
CA TYR A 210 0.78 18.05 15.84
C TYR A 210 0.43 17.96 17.33
N ALA A 211 0.27 19.09 18.02
CA ALA A 211 -0.11 19.09 19.43
C ALA A 211 -1.51 18.48 19.65
N GLU A 212 -2.47 18.81 18.79
CA GLU A 212 -3.83 18.24 18.84
C GLU A 212 -3.84 16.74 18.48
N LEU A 213 -3.06 16.32 17.47
CA LEU A 213 -2.88 14.90 17.14
C LEU A 213 -2.24 14.14 18.32
N ARG A 214 -1.22 14.70 18.97
CA ARG A 214 -0.60 14.06 20.14
C ARG A 214 -1.59 13.90 21.29
N ALA A 215 -2.43 14.91 21.54
CA ALA A 215 -3.43 14.85 22.60
C ALA A 215 -4.47 13.74 22.35
N ALA A 216 -4.69 13.37 21.08
CA ALA A 216 -5.60 12.30 20.66
C ALA A 216 -4.90 10.97 20.33
N ASP A 217 -3.61 10.84 20.63
CA ASP A 217 -2.80 9.64 20.36
C ASP A 217 -2.68 9.28 18.87
N LEU A 218 -2.64 10.29 18.00
CA LEU A 218 -2.62 10.19 16.53
C LEU A 218 -1.34 10.76 15.89
N ALA A 219 -0.26 10.91 16.69
CA ALA A 219 0.97 11.57 16.26
C ALA A 219 2.18 10.62 16.17
N THR A 220 1.94 9.32 15.99
CA THR A 220 3.00 8.33 15.80
C THR A 220 3.82 8.65 14.55
N ALA A 221 5.14 8.72 14.71
CA ALA A 221 6.09 9.10 13.67
C ALA A 221 6.66 7.88 12.93
N ASN A 222 5.82 7.13 12.21
CA ASN A 222 6.23 5.85 11.61
C ASN A 222 5.83 5.61 10.15
N ILE A 223 5.23 6.58 9.45
CA ILE A 223 4.80 6.42 8.05
C ILE A 223 5.97 5.93 7.18
N GLY A 224 5.76 4.79 6.50
CA GLY A 224 6.78 4.17 5.65
C GLY A 224 7.85 3.33 6.37
N LEU A 225 7.83 3.26 7.70
CA LEU A 225 8.79 2.51 8.51
C LEU A 225 8.29 1.12 8.89
N ALA A 226 9.11 0.35 9.61
CA ALA A 226 8.87 -1.07 9.90
C ALA A 226 7.57 -1.35 10.67
N SER A 227 7.07 -0.40 11.47
CA SER A 227 5.81 -0.50 12.22
C SER A 227 4.59 0.03 11.46
N ASP A 228 4.75 0.67 10.30
CA ASP A 228 3.66 1.02 9.37
C ASP A 228 3.17 -0.20 8.57
N ILE A 229 2.87 -1.28 9.31
CA ILE A 229 2.54 -2.60 8.78
C ILE A 229 1.15 -2.56 8.17
N ILE A 230 0.98 -3.21 7.01
CA ILE A 230 -0.36 -3.50 6.50
C ILE A 230 -0.77 -4.88 6.99
N ALA A 231 -1.85 -4.96 7.76
CA ALA A 231 -2.39 -6.23 8.25
C ALA A 231 -3.88 -6.34 7.89
N CYS A 232 -4.31 -7.55 7.52
CA CYS A 232 -5.74 -7.84 7.45
C CYS A 232 -6.30 -8.17 8.85
N PRO A 233 -7.63 -8.23 9.02
CA PRO A 233 -8.22 -8.56 10.32
C PRO A 233 -7.85 -9.96 10.86
N GLY A 234 -7.48 -10.92 10.01
CA GLY A 234 -7.06 -12.25 10.45
C GLY A 234 -8.16 -13.04 11.17
N MET A 235 -7.78 -14.10 11.88
CA MET A 235 -8.72 -14.99 12.59
C MET A 235 -9.45 -14.29 13.74
N ASP A 236 -8.96 -13.14 14.20
CA ASP A 236 -9.60 -12.34 15.24
C ASP A 236 -11.02 -11.90 14.83
N TYR A 237 -11.26 -11.65 13.53
CA TYR A 237 -12.56 -11.17 13.03
C TYR A 237 -13.03 -11.81 11.71
N CYS A 238 -12.14 -12.40 10.92
CA CYS A 238 -12.46 -12.89 9.58
C CYS A 238 -12.70 -14.41 9.57
N ALA A 239 -13.92 -14.83 9.21
CA ALA A 239 -14.30 -16.24 9.10
C ALA A 239 -13.58 -17.03 7.98
N LEU A 240 -12.80 -16.36 7.12
CA LEU A 240 -12.01 -16.99 6.06
C LEU A 240 -10.53 -17.13 6.42
N ALA A 241 -10.09 -16.53 7.54
CA ALA A 241 -8.70 -16.56 7.93
C ALA A 241 -8.30 -17.95 8.43
N THR A 242 -7.03 -18.29 8.20
CA THR A 242 -6.42 -19.55 8.64
C THR A 242 -5.39 -19.34 9.75
N ALA A 243 -4.99 -18.09 10.00
CA ALA A 243 -4.17 -17.68 11.13
C ALA A 243 -4.50 -16.24 11.52
N ARG A 244 -4.15 -15.86 12.75
CA ARG A 244 -4.15 -14.47 13.24
C ARG A 244 -3.14 -13.61 12.48
N SER A 245 -3.44 -12.33 12.33
CA SER A 245 -2.53 -11.36 11.70
C SER A 245 -2.37 -10.06 12.46
N ILE A 246 -3.36 -9.64 13.24
CA ILE A 246 -3.26 -8.43 14.07
C ILE A 246 -2.21 -8.63 15.19
N PRO A 247 -2.25 -9.71 16.00
CA PRO A 247 -1.24 -9.92 17.04
C PRO A 247 0.19 -9.97 16.50
N VAL A 248 0.42 -10.65 15.38
CA VAL A 248 1.76 -10.71 14.74
C VAL A 248 2.23 -9.32 14.34
N ALA A 249 1.36 -8.47 13.78
CA ALA A 249 1.72 -7.09 13.44
C ALA A 249 2.05 -6.26 14.69
N GLN A 250 1.25 -6.39 15.76
CA GLN A 250 1.45 -5.69 17.03
C GLN A 250 2.77 -6.09 17.68
N GLU A 251 3.10 -7.37 17.70
CA GLU A 251 4.35 -7.89 18.27
C GLU A 251 5.57 -7.45 17.48
N ILE A 252 5.53 -7.47 16.13
CA ILE A 252 6.61 -6.95 15.28
C ILE A 252 6.81 -5.45 15.54
N ALA A 253 5.73 -4.66 15.54
CA ALA A 253 5.81 -3.23 15.80
C ALA A 253 6.40 -2.96 17.20
N THR A 254 5.85 -3.59 18.24
CA THR A 254 6.34 -3.45 19.62
C THR A 254 7.79 -3.86 19.75
N ARG A 255 8.22 -4.91 19.03
CA ARG A 255 9.61 -5.36 19.05
C ARG A 255 10.55 -4.32 18.46
N PHE A 256 10.22 -3.73 17.31
CA PHE A 256 11.05 -2.68 16.71
C PHE A 256 11.04 -1.37 17.52
N ASP A 257 9.92 -1.04 18.18
CA ASP A 257 9.91 0.08 19.14
C ASP A 257 10.83 -0.21 20.33
N ALA A 258 10.78 -1.42 20.91
CA ALA A 258 11.63 -1.79 22.04
C ALA A 258 13.13 -1.74 21.70
N LEU A 259 13.50 -2.12 20.48
CA LEU A 259 14.88 -2.06 20.00
C LEU A 259 15.34 -0.62 19.67
N LYS A 260 14.42 0.32 19.47
CA LYS A 260 14.70 1.72 19.10
C LYS A 260 15.54 1.86 17.82
N ILE A 261 15.38 0.92 16.88
CA ILE A 261 16.13 0.87 15.60
C ILE A 261 15.29 1.28 14.39
N GLU A 262 14.02 1.63 14.55
CA GLU A 262 13.09 1.81 13.42
C GLU A 262 13.57 2.86 12.40
N HIS A 263 14.05 4.02 12.85
CA HIS A 263 14.63 5.02 11.97
C HIS A 263 15.98 4.59 11.37
N ASP A 264 16.71 3.70 12.05
CA ASP A 264 17.97 3.16 11.53
C ASP A 264 17.73 2.10 10.46
N ILE A 265 16.60 1.38 10.51
CA ILE A 265 16.16 0.45 9.45
C ILE A 265 15.84 1.22 8.16
N GLY A 266 15.22 2.39 8.30
CA GLY A 266 14.73 3.18 7.16
C GLY A 266 13.44 2.62 6.56
N ALA A 267 13.15 2.97 5.31
CA ALA A 267 11.90 2.61 4.65
C ALA A 267 11.76 1.09 4.48
N LEU A 268 10.69 0.52 5.03
CA LEU A 268 10.43 -0.93 5.01
C LEU A 268 8.92 -1.22 4.95
N LYS A 269 8.51 -2.06 3.99
CA LYS A 269 7.10 -2.42 3.80
C LYS A 269 6.84 -3.87 4.19
N ILE A 270 6.36 -4.05 5.42
CA ILE A 270 5.90 -5.35 5.95
C ILE A 270 4.40 -5.48 5.71
N LYS A 271 3.97 -6.61 5.13
CA LYS A 271 2.59 -6.85 4.72
C LYS A 271 2.11 -8.23 5.15
N ILE A 272 1.04 -8.30 5.93
CA ILE A 272 0.59 -9.52 6.62
C ILE A 272 -0.82 -9.88 6.20
N SER A 273 -1.06 -11.15 5.87
CA SER A 273 -2.40 -11.68 5.65
C SER A 273 -2.59 -12.99 6.39
N GLY A 274 -3.70 -13.13 7.12
CA GLY A 274 -4.05 -14.36 7.85
C GLY A 274 -4.49 -15.53 6.96
N CYS A 275 -4.57 -15.35 5.63
CA CYS A 275 -4.82 -16.44 4.68
C CYS A 275 -4.38 -16.06 3.25
N ILE A 276 -4.50 -17.04 2.35
CA ILE A 276 -4.16 -16.97 0.92
C ILE A 276 -4.95 -15.93 0.12
N ASN A 277 -5.99 -15.31 0.68
CA ASN A 277 -6.75 -14.27 -0.04
C ASN A 277 -5.95 -12.97 -0.19
N ALA A 278 -4.88 -12.80 0.59
CA ALA A 278 -3.93 -11.71 0.47
C ALA A 278 -4.53 -10.31 0.67
N CYS A 279 -5.53 -10.15 1.56
CA CYS A 279 -6.16 -8.85 1.83
C CYS A 279 -5.17 -7.79 2.36
N GLY A 280 -4.15 -8.20 3.11
CA GLY A 280 -3.07 -7.31 3.54
C GLY A 280 -1.94 -7.17 2.50
N HIS A 281 -2.14 -7.68 1.28
CA HIS A 281 -1.22 -7.54 0.15
C HIS A 281 0.19 -8.12 0.38
N HIS A 282 0.30 -9.22 1.15
CA HIS A 282 1.59 -9.84 1.51
C HIS A 282 2.50 -10.15 0.31
N HIS A 283 1.94 -10.52 -0.85
CA HIS A 283 2.71 -10.80 -2.07
C HIS A 283 3.53 -9.61 -2.61
N VAL A 284 3.20 -8.36 -2.23
CA VAL A 284 3.88 -7.14 -2.70
C VAL A 284 4.47 -6.33 -1.54
N GLY A 285 4.67 -6.96 -0.39
CA GLY A 285 5.52 -6.42 0.67
C GLY A 285 6.98 -6.73 0.40
N HIS A 286 7.88 -5.84 0.83
CA HIS A 286 9.31 -6.14 0.88
C HIS A 286 9.54 -7.43 1.68
N ILE A 287 8.81 -7.51 2.81
CA ILE A 287 8.62 -8.71 3.61
C ILE A 287 7.12 -9.00 3.67
N GLY A 288 6.69 -10.07 3.03
CA GLY A 288 5.32 -10.58 3.07
C GLY A 288 5.18 -11.71 4.07
N ILE A 289 4.11 -11.69 4.86
CA ILE A 289 3.79 -12.74 5.84
C ILE A 289 2.40 -13.31 5.52
N LEU A 290 2.36 -14.60 5.21
CA LEU A 290 1.15 -15.36 4.91
C LEU A 290 0.88 -16.36 6.04
N GLY A 291 -0.21 -16.13 6.76
CA GLY A 291 -0.77 -17.08 7.72
C GLY A 291 -1.42 -18.27 7.02
N LEU A 292 -1.11 -19.47 7.51
CA LEU A 292 -1.61 -20.76 7.03
C LEU A 292 -1.98 -21.63 8.24
N ASP A 293 -2.90 -22.56 8.03
CA ASP A 293 -3.14 -23.66 8.96
C ASP A 293 -2.32 -24.88 8.55
N ARG A 294 -1.62 -25.50 9.52
CA ARG A 294 -0.99 -26.80 9.36
C ARG A 294 -1.44 -27.72 10.49
N ALA A 295 -2.42 -28.55 10.19
CA ALA A 295 -2.98 -29.53 11.13
C ALA A 295 -3.52 -28.89 12.42
N GLY A 296 -4.22 -27.76 12.29
CA GLY A 296 -4.80 -27.05 13.43
C GLY A 296 -3.84 -26.11 14.15
N VAL A 297 -2.60 -25.95 13.65
CA VAL A 297 -1.60 -25.04 14.20
C VAL A 297 -1.29 -23.94 13.20
N GLU A 298 -1.26 -22.70 13.69
CA GLU A 298 -0.90 -21.52 12.90
C GLU A 298 0.57 -21.61 12.44
N ASN A 299 0.79 -21.38 11.15
CA ASN A 299 2.11 -21.37 10.54
C ASN A 299 2.22 -20.20 9.56
N TYR A 300 3.32 -19.44 9.64
CA TYR A 300 3.54 -18.21 8.89
C TYR A 300 4.61 -18.41 7.81
N GLN A 301 4.22 -18.25 6.55
CA GLN A 301 5.12 -18.30 5.40
C GLN A 301 5.64 -16.89 5.07
N ILE A 302 6.96 -16.72 5.05
CA ILE A 302 7.60 -15.48 4.61
C ILE A 302 7.82 -15.49 3.09
N THR A 303 7.52 -14.37 2.44
CA THR A 303 7.93 -14.04 1.06
C THR A 303 8.80 -12.77 1.06
N LEU A 304 9.80 -12.70 0.18
CA LEU A 304 10.74 -11.57 0.10
C LEU A 304 10.81 -10.98 -1.31
N GLY A 305 11.11 -9.69 -1.39
CA GLY A 305 11.36 -9.00 -2.66
C GLY A 305 10.11 -8.54 -3.41
N GLY A 306 8.95 -8.54 -2.74
CA GLY A 306 7.73 -7.95 -3.30
C GLY A 306 7.84 -6.43 -3.37
N ASP A 307 7.25 -5.84 -4.40
CA ASP A 307 7.19 -4.39 -4.60
C ASP A 307 5.78 -3.99 -5.06
N HIS A 308 5.21 -2.99 -4.40
CA HIS A 308 3.86 -2.48 -4.68
C HIS A 308 3.84 -1.20 -5.54
N THR A 309 5.02 -0.63 -5.81
CA THR A 309 5.21 0.60 -6.60
C THR A 309 5.00 0.35 -8.11
N GLU A 310 5.39 1.31 -8.94
CA GLU A 310 5.31 1.21 -10.40
C GLU A 310 6.17 0.06 -10.97
N THR A 311 7.25 -0.30 -10.27
CA THR A 311 8.15 -1.42 -10.59
C THR A 311 7.65 -2.77 -10.04
N ALA A 312 6.35 -2.87 -9.80
CA ALA A 312 5.68 -3.96 -9.09
C ALA A 312 6.29 -5.36 -9.33
N ALA A 313 6.62 -6.03 -8.23
CA ALA A 313 7.18 -7.38 -8.21
C ALA A 313 6.43 -8.24 -7.20
N VAL A 314 6.28 -9.53 -7.51
CA VAL A 314 5.71 -10.50 -6.56
C VAL A 314 6.86 -11.10 -5.76
N GLY A 315 6.74 -11.06 -4.43
CA GLY A 315 7.73 -11.63 -3.54
C GLY A 315 7.80 -13.16 -3.65
N GLU A 316 9.01 -13.68 -3.47
CA GLU A 316 9.30 -15.11 -3.56
C GLU A 316 9.33 -15.77 -2.19
N ARG A 317 8.88 -17.02 -2.13
CA ARG A 317 8.90 -17.81 -0.89
C ARG A 317 10.33 -17.96 -0.36
N ALA A 318 10.54 -17.55 0.89
CA ALA A 318 11.87 -17.59 1.51
C ALA A 318 12.30 -19.02 1.88
N GLY A 319 11.37 -19.87 2.35
CA GLY A 319 11.68 -21.22 2.82
C GLY A 319 10.49 -21.89 3.53
N PRO A 320 10.71 -22.76 4.52
CA PRO A 320 9.68 -23.25 5.44
C PRO A 320 8.88 -22.13 6.12
N GLY A 321 7.79 -22.49 6.80
CA GLY A 321 7.04 -21.54 7.62
C GLY A 321 7.56 -21.52 9.05
N PHE A 322 7.22 -20.46 9.78
CA PHE A 322 7.52 -20.30 11.20
C PHE A 322 6.25 -20.50 12.03
N SER A 323 6.41 -20.95 13.27
CA SER A 323 5.31 -20.95 14.25
C SER A 323 4.92 -19.51 14.61
N ALA A 324 3.82 -19.35 15.36
CA ALA A 324 3.46 -18.05 15.92
C ALA A 324 4.53 -17.49 16.87
N ASP A 325 5.26 -18.36 17.58
CA ASP A 325 6.30 -17.94 18.53
C ASP A 325 7.61 -17.58 17.82
N ASP A 326 7.89 -18.20 16.67
CA ASP A 326 9.16 -18.04 15.94
C ASP A 326 9.12 -16.93 14.87
N ILE A 327 7.93 -16.46 14.46
CA ILE A 327 7.81 -15.49 13.37
C ILE A 327 8.44 -14.14 13.72
N VAL A 328 8.22 -13.61 14.93
CA VAL A 328 8.78 -12.32 15.35
C VAL A 328 10.32 -12.39 15.45
N PRO A 329 10.93 -13.39 16.14
CA PRO A 329 12.38 -13.59 16.11
C PRO A 329 12.96 -13.74 14.70
N ALA A 330 12.24 -14.41 13.78
CA ALA A 330 12.69 -14.55 12.40
C ALA A 330 12.71 -13.21 11.65
N ILE A 331 11.69 -12.36 11.84
CA ILE A 331 11.61 -11.02 11.22
C ILE A 331 12.68 -10.09 11.79
N GLU A 332 12.90 -10.11 13.10
CA GLU A 332 13.99 -9.34 13.72
C GLU A 332 15.35 -9.72 13.14
N ARG A 333 15.67 -11.02 13.13
CA ARG A 333 16.93 -11.53 12.57
C ARG A 333 17.11 -11.13 11.11
N LEU A 334 16.05 -11.22 10.31
CA LEU A 334 16.06 -10.80 8.91
C LEU A 334 16.36 -9.31 8.76
N VAL A 335 15.75 -8.46 9.57
CA VAL A 335 15.92 -7.00 9.50
C VAL A 335 17.31 -6.58 9.99
N LEU A 336 17.80 -7.15 11.10
CA LEU A 336 19.16 -6.93 11.57
C LEU A 336 20.20 -7.39 10.55
N GLY A 337 20.02 -8.59 9.97
CA GLY A 337 20.90 -9.08 8.92
C GLY A 337 20.86 -8.22 7.65
N TYR A 338 19.71 -7.65 7.29
CA TYR A 338 19.64 -6.63 6.22
C TYR A 338 20.53 -5.41 6.55
N MET A 339 20.46 -4.91 7.78
CA MET A 339 21.24 -3.75 8.21
C MET A 339 22.75 -4.00 8.19
N ASP A 340 23.18 -5.25 8.33
CA ASP A 340 24.59 -5.66 8.16
C ASP A 340 24.99 -5.82 6.68
N LEU A 341 24.03 -6.17 5.80
CA LEU A 341 24.26 -6.39 4.36
C LEU A 341 24.22 -5.12 3.51
N ARG A 342 23.53 -4.08 3.97
CA ARG A 342 23.47 -2.79 3.27
C ARG A 342 24.82 -2.08 3.31
N THR A 343 25.14 -1.38 2.23
CA THR A 343 26.41 -0.68 2.06
C THR A 343 26.47 0.63 2.83
N ASN A 344 25.31 1.24 3.11
CA ASN A 344 25.16 2.47 3.86
C ASN A 344 23.73 2.60 4.41
N ARG A 345 23.44 3.64 5.19
CA ARG A 345 22.12 3.86 5.83
C ARG A 345 21.00 4.19 4.83
N ASP A 346 21.33 4.73 3.67
CA ASP A 346 20.34 5.16 2.67
C ASP A 346 19.89 4.00 1.76
N GLU A 347 20.67 2.91 1.69
CA GLU A 347 20.29 1.72 0.93
C GLU A 347 19.16 0.95 1.64
N THR A 348 17.98 0.96 1.03
CA THR A 348 16.77 0.34 1.58
C THR A 348 16.81 -1.19 1.50
N PHE A 349 15.92 -1.85 2.24
CA PHE A 349 15.78 -3.31 2.21
C PHE A 349 15.60 -3.86 0.79
N ILE A 350 14.73 -3.24 -0.01
CA ILE A 350 14.40 -3.75 -1.35
C ILE A 350 15.56 -3.55 -2.33
N GLU A 351 16.35 -2.48 -2.18
CA GLU A 351 17.56 -2.24 -2.98
C GLU A 351 18.65 -3.26 -2.64
N THR A 352 18.88 -3.50 -1.34
CA THR A 352 19.83 -4.53 -0.88
C THR A 352 19.42 -5.91 -1.38
N TYR A 353 18.13 -6.26 -1.30
CA TYR A 353 17.59 -7.52 -1.82
C TYR A 353 17.80 -7.67 -3.33
N ARG A 354 17.55 -6.61 -4.11
CA ARG A 354 17.77 -6.61 -5.56
C ARG A 354 19.24 -6.76 -5.93
N ARG A 355 20.14 -6.12 -5.17
CA ARG A 355 21.60 -6.18 -5.41
C ARG A 355 22.18 -7.56 -5.10
N LEU A 356 21.79 -8.15 -3.97
CA LEU A 356 22.40 -9.40 -3.46
C LEU A 356 21.64 -10.66 -3.88
N GLY A 357 20.38 -10.53 -4.28
CA GLY A 357 19.49 -11.65 -4.53
C GLY A 357 19.04 -12.33 -3.23
N ALA A 358 18.28 -13.43 -3.37
CA ALA A 358 17.59 -14.05 -2.26
C ALA A 358 18.50 -14.83 -1.28
N ALA A 359 19.66 -15.31 -1.74
CA ALA A 359 20.45 -16.28 -0.99
C ALA A 359 20.90 -15.78 0.40
N PRO A 360 21.50 -14.59 0.56
CA PRO A 360 21.92 -14.11 1.87
C PRO A 360 20.76 -13.95 2.86
N PHE A 361 19.60 -13.49 2.37
CA PHE A 361 18.41 -13.31 3.20
C PHE A 361 17.82 -14.65 3.65
N LYS A 362 17.89 -15.69 2.80
CA LYS A 362 17.50 -17.06 3.17
C LYS A 362 18.44 -17.64 4.22
N ASP A 363 19.75 -17.46 4.07
CA ASP A 363 20.74 -17.92 5.05
C ASP A 363 20.54 -17.26 6.42
N ILE A 364 20.21 -15.96 6.45
CA ILE A 364 19.86 -15.23 7.68
C ILE A 364 18.59 -15.79 8.33
N LEU A 365 17.55 -16.08 7.54
CA LEU A 365 16.28 -16.62 8.06
C LEU A 365 16.41 -18.04 8.58
N TYR A 366 17.24 -18.88 7.95
CA TYR A 366 17.37 -20.30 8.23
C TYR A 366 18.84 -20.67 8.51
N PRO A 367 19.40 -20.27 9.67
CA PRO A 367 20.77 -20.62 10.01
C PRO A 367 20.95 -22.14 10.07
N LYS A 368 22.10 -22.63 9.58
CA LYS A 368 22.39 -24.05 9.36
C LYS A 368 22.24 -24.96 10.59
N GLU A 369 22.26 -24.41 11.80
CA GLU A 369 22.03 -25.17 13.04
C GLU A 369 20.56 -25.57 13.27
N ALA A 370 19.59 -24.89 12.62
CA ALA A 370 18.17 -25.24 12.70
C ALA A 370 17.74 -26.30 11.67
N ALA A 371 18.58 -26.62 10.67
CA ALA A 371 18.24 -27.56 9.60
C ALA A 371 18.33 -29.04 10.02
N ASN A 372 18.90 -29.34 11.19
CA ASN A 372 19.06 -30.71 11.72
C ASN A 372 17.99 -31.09 12.77
N ALA A 373 16.94 -30.28 12.95
CA ALA A 373 15.89 -30.48 13.95
C ALA A 373 14.46 -30.57 13.36
N ALA A 374 14.32 -30.92 12.07
CA ALA A 374 13.03 -31.11 11.40
C ALA A 374 12.83 -32.55 10.93
#